data_AF-A0A9D5Y4A5-F1
#
_entry.id   AF-A0A9D5Y4A5-F1
#
_cell.length_a   1.000
_cell.length_b   1.000
_cell.length_c   1.000
_cell.angle_alpha   90.00
_cell.angle_beta   90.00
_cell.angle_gamma   90.00
#
_symmetry.space_group_name_H-M   'P 1'
#
loop_
_entity.id
_entity.type
_entity.pdbx_description
1 polymer ?
#
loop_
_entity_poly.entity_id
_entity_poly.type
_entity_poly.pdbx_seq_one_letter_code
_entity_poly.pdbx_strand_id
1 'polypeptide(L)'
;MKKLLTTALTAAALMGIAGTANAHLTAFGWKDNGNGTITMFGQHWHGDQTEPSTANGGVRIGVFGTDATLWPVFQWTGHFNNEGGTTTGMDAMIAAGRLTGYAVDSGNFSNSAFENDWFFTDPLVLGNGTWGLFTGTNCCIDTMTAPGEFTLTGITSIPGGTGPGTAPTGVPEPGSLALLGIGMAGLAASRRRKAAK
;
A
#
# COMPACT_ATOMS: atom_id res chain seq x y z
N MET A 1 41.31 -0.38 41.83
CA MET A 1 41.40 -0.48 40.35
C MET A 1 40.74 -1.74 39.78
N LYS A 2 41.00 -2.96 40.28
CA LYS A 2 40.35 -4.19 39.75
C LYS A 2 38.80 -4.18 39.78
N LYS A 3 38.17 -3.63 40.83
CA LYS A 3 36.69 -3.53 40.92
C LYS A 3 36.05 -2.54 39.93
N LEU A 4 36.78 -1.51 39.47
CA LEU A 4 36.24 -0.57 38.46
C LEU A 4 36.25 -1.20 37.06
N LEU A 5 37.23 -2.06 36.76
CA LEU A 5 37.36 -2.71 35.46
C LEU A 5 36.28 -3.77 35.23
N THR A 6 35.87 -4.48 36.29
CA THR A 6 34.81 -5.49 36.20
C THR A 6 33.44 -4.86 35.99
N THR A 7 33.10 -3.76 36.68
CA THR A 7 31.80 -3.07 36.54
C THR A 7 31.63 -2.39 35.17
N ALA A 8 32.72 -1.86 34.60
CA ALA A 8 32.69 -1.25 33.27
C ALA A 8 32.46 -2.29 32.14
N LEU A 9 32.99 -3.51 32.30
CA LEU A 9 32.81 -4.59 31.32
C LEU A 9 31.37 -5.13 31.29
N THR A 10 30.70 -5.24 32.46
CA THR A 10 29.31 -5.70 32.54
C THR A 10 28.32 -4.65 32.01
N ALA A 11 28.58 -3.36 32.21
CA ALA A 11 27.76 -2.28 31.66
C ALA A 11 27.89 -2.17 30.14
N ALA A 12 29.09 -2.37 29.58
CA ALA A 12 29.31 -2.39 28.13
C ALA A 12 28.67 -3.62 27.45
N ALA A 13 28.63 -4.78 28.13
CA ALA A 13 27.96 -5.98 27.62
C ALA A 13 26.43 -5.86 27.58
N LEU A 14 25.81 -5.06 28.46
CA LEU A 14 24.37 -4.81 28.45
C LEU A 14 23.93 -3.81 27.36
N MET A 15 24.81 -2.95 26.86
CA MET A 15 24.48 -1.98 25.79
C MET A 15 24.51 -2.58 24.37
N GLY A 16 24.92 -3.84 24.22
CA GLY A 16 25.16 -4.47 22.91
C GLY A 16 23.99 -5.27 22.32
N ILE A 17 22.81 -5.31 22.95
CA ILE A 17 21.73 -6.24 22.55
C ILE A 17 20.36 -5.55 22.39
N ALA A 18 20.35 -4.28 21.98
CA ALA A 18 19.13 -3.68 21.46
C ALA A 18 18.94 -4.17 20.01
N GLY A 19 18.30 -5.32 19.81
CA GLY A 19 17.80 -5.72 18.50
C GLY A 19 16.76 -4.71 18.02
N THR A 20 16.75 -4.40 16.71
CA THR A 20 15.65 -3.64 16.11
C THR A 20 14.38 -4.46 16.20
N ALA A 21 13.39 -4.02 16.98
CA ALA A 21 12.06 -4.60 16.92
C ALA A 21 11.46 -4.27 15.54
N ASN A 22 10.98 -5.29 14.82
CA ASN A 22 10.30 -5.11 13.55
C ASN A 22 8.79 -5.18 13.78
N ALA A 23 8.02 -4.24 13.24
CA ALA A 23 6.58 -4.48 13.04
C ALA A 23 6.41 -5.50 11.94
N HIS A 24 5.59 -6.49 12.24
CA HIS A 24 5.11 -7.44 11.27
C HIS A 24 3.81 -6.93 10.69
N LEU A 25 3.65 -7.15 9.38
CA LEU A 25 2.33 -7.05 8.77
C LEU A 25 1.49 -8.21 9.30
N THR A 26 0.33 -7.93 9.88
CA THR A 26 -0.57 -8.95 10.45
C THR A 26 -1.74 -9.26 9.52
N ALA A 27 -2.20 -8.32 8.73
CA ALA A 27 -3.25 -8.53 7.74
C ALA A 27 -3.17 -7.52 6.60
N PHE A 28 -3.73 -7.90 5.46
CA PHE A 28 -4.10 -6.98 4.40
C PHE A 28 -5.61 -6.71 4.45
N GLY A 29 -5.99 -5.47 4.26
CA GLY A 29 -7.38 -5.05 4.03
C GLY A 29 -7.52 -4.43 2.64
N TRP A 30 -8.73 -4.42 2.11
CA TRP A 30 -9.04 -3.67 0.90
C TRP A 30 -10.42 -3.03 0.99
N LYS A 31 -10.58 -1.88 0.34
CA LYS A 31 -11.85 -1.17 0.20
C LYS A 31 -12.13 -0.90 -1.27
N ASP A 32 -13.25 -1.40 -1.78
CA ASP A 32 -13.81 -0.95 -3.04
C ASP A 32 -14.37 0.47 -2.88
N ASN A 33 -13.81 1.41 -3.63
CA ASN A 33 -14.21 2.82 -3.60
C ASN A 33 -15.47 3.10 -4.44
N GLY A 34 -15.97 2.11 -5.19
CA GLY A 34 -17.17 2.25 -6.02
C GLY A 34 -16.96 3.04 -7.32
N ASN A 35 -15.73 3.44 -7.63
CA ASN A 35 -15.38 4.29 -8.77
C ASN A 35 -14.33 3.67 -9.71
N GLY A 36 -14.17 2.34 -9.68
CA GLY A 36 -13.16 1.63 -10.47
C GLY A 36 -11.77 1.62 -9.84
N THR A 37 -11.68 1.93 -8.55
CA THR A 37 -10.44 1.86 -7.76
C THR A 37 -10.69 1.15 -6.43
N ILE A 38 -9.62 0.66 -5.82
CA ILE A 38 -9.59 0.22 -4.43
C ILE A 38 -8.55 1.00 -3.63
N THR A 39 -8.71 1.02 -2.32
CA THR A 39 -7.65 1.37 -1.38
C THR A 39 -7.16 0.09 -0.72
N MET A 40 -5.84 -0.12 -0.71
CA MET A 40 -5.21 -1.23 0.00
C MET A 40 -4.77 -0.79 1.39
N PHE A 41 -4.86 -1.70 2.35
CA PHE A 41 -4.53 -1.48 3.75
C PHE A 41 -3.55 -2.54 4.24
N GLY A 42 -2.59 -2.14 5.07
CA GLY A 42 -1.69 -3.04 5.78
C GLY A 42 -1.83 -2.84 7.29
N GLN A 43 -2.20 -3.90 8.00
CA GLN A 43 -2.34 -3.92 9.47
C GLN A 43 -0.99 -4.22 10.12
N HIS A 44 -0.66 -3.52 11.20
CA HIS A 44 0.53 -3.79 12.00
C HIS A 44 0.27 -3.65 13.50
N TRP A 45 1.29 -3.99 14.29
CA TRP A 45 1.24 -4.06 15.74
C TRP A 45 2.37 -3.27 16.42
N HIS A 46 2.38 -1.94 16.32
CA HIS A 46 3.42 -1.10 16.97
C HIS A 46 2.89 0.20 17.60
N GLY A 47 1.58 0.26 17.83
CA GLY A 47 0.92 1.41 18.44
C GLY A 47 0.57 2.50 17.44
N ASP A 48 -0.17 3.48 17.93
CA ASP A 48 -0.71 4.58 17.12
C ASP A 48 0.34 5.23 16.21
N GLN A 49 0.01 5.28 14.92
CA GLN A 49 0.77 6.01 13.92
C GLN A 49 0.37 7.49 13.91
N THR A 50 1.33 8.36 13.61
CA THR A 50 1.11 9.81 13.51
C THR A 50 1.32 10.35 12.10
N GLU A 51 1.90 9.54 11.22
CA GLU A 51 2.21 9.89 9.83
C GLU A 51 2.19 8.63 8.96
N PRO A 52 2.02 8.76 7.63
CA PRO A 52 2.20 7.64 6.71
C PRO A 52 3.63 7.08 6.79
N SER A 53 3.77 5.77 6.65
CA SER A 53 5.09 5.12 6.69
C SER A 53 5.73 5.05 5.31
N THR A 54 7.00 5.46 5.23
CA THR A 54 7.87 5.15 4.09
C THR A 54 8.74 3.92 4.33
N ALA A 55 8.69 3.34 5.53
CA ALA A 55 9.39 2.10 5.83
C ALA A 55 8.83 0.97 4.95
N ASN A 56 9.71 0.11 4.43
CA ASN A 56 9.40 -0.94 3.46
C ASN A 56 8.82 -0.48 2.10
N GLY A 57 8.50 0.80 1.95
CA GLY A 57 8.04 1.40 0.70
C GLY A 57 6.62 0.99 0.30
N GLY A 58 5.77 0.52 1.21
CA GLY A 58 4.38 0.15 0.90
C GLY A 58 4.16 -1.32 0.54
N VAL A 59 3.13 -1.59 -0.25
CA VAL A 59 2.77 -2.94 -0.69
C VAL A 59 3.14 -3.16 -2.17
N ARG A 60 3.89 -4.23 -2.43
CA ARG A 60 4.11 -4.81 -3.75
C ARG A 60 2.96 -5.74 -4.08
N ILE A 61 2.39 -5.58 -5.27
CA ILE A 61 1.26 -6.38 -5.74
C ILE A 61 1.62 -6.96 -7.10
N GLY A 62 1.40 -8.24 -7.31
CA GLY A 62 1.66 -8.89 -8.59
C GLY A 62 1.04 -10.27 -8.70
N VAL A 63 1.43 -11.04 -9.72
CA VAL A 63 1.01 -12.43 -9.87
C VAL A 63 1.87 -13.30 -8.97
N PHE A 64 1.26 -14.04 -8.06
CA PHE A 64 2.00 -14.92 -7.15
C PHE A 64 2.84 -15.95 -7.92
N GLY A 65 4.00 -16.32 -7.38
CA GLY A 65 4.97 -17.22 -8.04
C GLY A 65 5.85 -16.55 -9.11
N THR A 66 5.63 -15.28 -9.43
CA THR A 66 6.57 -14.48 -10.25
C THR A 66 7.56 -13.72 -9.37
N ASP A 67 8.59 -13.12 -9.98
CA ASP A 67 9.60 -12.35 -9.25
C ASP A 67 8.98 -11.10 -8.58
N ALA A 68 8.89 -11.15 -7.24
CA ALA A 68 8.29 -10.09 -6.44
C ALA A 68 9.06 -8.75 -6.48
N THR A 69 10.33 -8.75 -6.92
CA THR A 69 11.09 -7.52 -7.08
C THR A 69 10.57 -6.66 -8.24
N LEU A 70 9.90 -7.29 -9.21
CA LEU A 70 9.33 -6.64 -10.39
C LEU A 70 7.88 -6.18 -10.19
N TRP A 71 7.25 -6.55 -9.07
CA TRP A 71 5.89 -6.14 -8.76
C TRP A 71 5.82 -4.63 -8.52
N PRO A 72 4.83 -3.93 -9.10
CA PRO A 72 4.60 -2.52 -8.80
C PRO A 72 4.41 -2.31 -7.29
N VAL A 73 4.97 -1.21 -6.81
CA VAL A 73 4.95 -0.82 -5.40
C VAL A 73 3.93 0.31 -5.21
N PHE A 74 3.01 0.13 -4.27
CA PHE A 74 2.04 1.14 -3.88
C PHE A 74 2.38 1.63 -2.48
N GLN A 75 2.80 2.89 -2.39
CA GLN A 75 3.24 3.50 -1.13
C GLN A 75 2.09 3.63 -0.14
N TRP A 76 2.41 3.55 1.16
CA TRP A 76 1.50 3.97 2.21
C TRP A 76 1.44 5.50 2.24
N THR A 77 0.25 6.05 2.00
CA THR A 77 0.01 7.50 1.92
C THR A 77 -0.85 8.02 3.07
N GLY A 78 -1.40 7.13 3.89
CA GLY A 78 -2.13 7.48 5.09
C GLY A 78 -2.13 6.36 6.14
N HIS A 79 -2.72 6.65 7.29
CA HIS A 79 -2.87 5.72 8.41
C HIS A 79 -4.18 5.94 9.16
N PHE A 80 -4.60 4.96 9.94
CA PHE A 80 -5.54 5.11 11.05
C PHE A 80 -5.21 4.09 12.13
N ASN A 81 -5.64 4.41 13.36
CA ASN A 81 -5.26 3.64 14.54
C ASN A 81 -6.50 3.12 15.25
N ASN A 82 -6.28 2.14 16.12
CA ASN A 82 -7.27 1.65 17.07
C ASN A 82 -8.56 1.02 16.49
N GLU A 83 -8.45 0.37 15.33
CA GLU A 83 -9.56 -0.37 14.72
C GLU A 83 -9.12 -1.78 14.28
N GLY A 84 -10.00 -2.78 14.41
CA GLY A 84 -9.70 -4.15 13.99
C GLY A 84 -8.91 -4.96 15.02
N GLY A 85 -7.78 -5.53 14.60
CA GLY A 85 -6.89 -6.38 15.42
C GLY A 85 -7.35 -7.82 15.61
N THR A 86 -8.65 -8.03 15.73
CA THR A 86 -9.24 -9.38 15.79
C THR A 86 -10.06 -9.67 14.54
N THR A 87 -10.35 -10.94 14.25
CA THR A 87 -11.29 -11.31 13.19
C THR A 87 -12.64 -10.64 13.40
N THR A 88 -13.16 -10.68 14.62
CA THR A 88 -14.40 -9.96 14.98
C THR A 88 -14.29 -8.45 14.74
N GLY A 89 -13.14 -7.84 15.05
CA GLY A 89 -12.88 -6.42 14.81
C GLY A 89 -12.85 -6.08 13.32
N MET A 90 -12.16 -6.87 12.50
CA MET A 90 -12.12 -6.68 11.05
C MET A 90 -13.46 -6.97 10.39
N ASP A 91 -14.22 -7.96 10.87
CA ASP A 91 -15.60 -8.22 10.43
C ASP A 91 -16.51 -7.02 10.74
N ALA A 92 -16.33 -6.37 11.90
CA ALA A 92 -17.04 -5.14 12.24
C ALA A 92 -16.64 -3.98 11.31
N MET A 93 -15.38 -3.88 10.91
CA MET A 93 -14.93 -2.90 9.90
C MET A 93 -15.59 -3.15 8.53
N ILE A 94 -15.75 -4.41 8.12
CA ILE A 94 -16.52 -4.75 6.91
C ILE A 94 -17.99 -4.32 7.07
N ALA A 95 -18.63 -4.67 8.19
CA ALA A 95 -20.02 -4.32 8.45
C ALA A 95 -20.25 -2.80 8.50
N ALA A 96 -19.29 -2.03 9.00
CA ALA A 96 -19.30 -0.57 9.00
C ALA A 96 -18.98 0.04 7.61
N GLY A 97 -18.62 -0.78 6.62
CA GLY A 97 -18.22 -0.35 5.29
C GLY A 97 -16.85 0.32 5.25
N ARG A 98 -16.02 0.18 6.30
CA ARG A 98 -14.62 0.66 6.32
C ARG A 98 -13.74 -0.18 5.41
N LEU A 99 -13.95 -1.48 5.40
CA LEU A 99 -13.33 -2.43 4.48
C LEU A 99 -14.40 -3.09 3.59
N THR A 100 -13.97 -3.58 2.45
CA THR A 100 -14.72 -4.54 1.62
C THR A 100 -14.36 -5.97 1.99
N GLY A 101 -13.10 -6.21 2.32
CA GLY A 101 -12.62 -7.51 2.79
C GLY A 101 -11.23 -7.39 3.42
N TYR A 102 -10.76 -8.50 4.00
CA TYR A 102 -9.42 -8.63 4.53
C TYR A 102 -8.91 -10.07 4.36
N ALA A 103 -7.59 -10.23 4.48
CA ALA A 103 -6.93 -11.51 4.58
C ALA A 103 -5.76 -11.40 5.56
N VAL A 104 -5.65 -12.37 6.47
CA VAL A 104 -4.62 -12.37 7.50
C VAL A 104 -3.31 -12.94 6.97
N ASP A 105 -2.19 -12.39 7.42
CA ASP A 105 -0.90 -13.08 7.30
C ASP A 105 -0.80 -14.10 8.44
N SER A 106 -1.10 -15.37 8.14
CA SER A 106 -1.10 -16.44 9.14
C SER A 106 0.22 -16.62 9.89
N GLY A 107 1.33 -16.12 9.34
CA GLY A 107 2.63 -16.18 10.00
C GLY A 107 2.77 -15.17 11.16
N ASN A 108 2.00 -14.08 11.12
CA ASN A 108 2.17 -12.93 12.01
C ASN A 108 0.89 -12.55 12.78
N PHE A 109 -0.29 -12.87 12.25
CA PHE A 109 -1.58 -12.54 12.86
C PHE A 109 -1.82 -13.36 14.14
N SER A 110 -1.89 -12.69 15.28
CA SER A 110 -2.17 -13.32 16.57
C SER A 110 -3.62 -13.18 17.02
N ASN A 111 -4.47 -12.53 16.22
CA ASN A 111 -5.87 -12.25 16.54
C ASN A 111 -5.99 -11.46 17.83
N SER A 112 -5.27 -10.35 17.90
CA SER A 112 -5.10 -9.53 19.10
C SER A 112 -5.60 -8.11 18.88
N ALA A 113 -6.33 -7.57 19.87
CA ALA A 113 -6.81 -6.19 19.82
C ALA A 113 -5.70 -5.14 19.78
N PHE A 114 -4.43 -5.52 19.99
CA PHE A 114 -3.28 -4.64 19.85
C PHE A 114 -2.74 -4.56 18.41
N GLU A 115 -3.22 -5.42 17.51
CA GLU A 115 -2.86 -5.39 16.07
C GLU A 115 -3.81 -4.43 15.33
N ASN A 116 -4.08 -3.26 15.87
CA ASN A 116 -5.24 -2.44 15.49
C ASN A 116 -4.88 -1.15 14.73
N ASP A 117 -3.66 -1.07 14.22
CA ASP A 117 -3.14 0.08 13.49
C ASP A 117 -2.92 -0.28 12.03
N TRP A 118 -3.25 0.65 11.13
CA TRP A 118 -3.31 0.40 9.71
C TRP A 118 -2.65 1.52 8.91
N PHE A 119 -1.85 1.14 7.93
CA PHE A 119 -1.47 2.00 6.82
C PHE A 119 -2.38 1.77 5.62
N PHE A 120 -2.52 2.78 4.76
CA PHE A 120 -3.26 2.65 3.52
C PHE A 120 -2.63 3.38 2.35
N THR A 121 -2.93 2.93 1.14
CA THR A 121 -2.43 3.50 -0.12
C THR A 121 -3.34 4.61 -0.64
N ASP A 122 -2.85 5.36 -1.61
CA ASP A 122 -3.73 6.06 -2.54
C ASP A 122 -4.56 5.05 -3.35
N PRO A 123 -5.70 5.47 -3.95
CA PRO A 123 -6.49 4.59 -4.79
C PRO A 123 -5.69 3.97 -5.94
N LEU A 124 -5.87 2.67 -6.15
CA LEU A 124 -5.24 1.88 -7.21
C LEU A 124 -6.27 1.01 -7.94
N VAL A 125 -5.89 0.44 -9.08
CA VAL A 125 -6.74 -0.47 -9.86
C VAL A 125 -6.32 -1.91 -9.60
N LEU A 126 -7.18 -2.64 -8.90
CA LEU A 126 -7.02 -4.07 -8.62
C LEU A 126 -8.40 -4.70 -8.41
N GLY A 127 -8.74 -5.73 -9.19
CA GLY A 127 -10.01 -6.45 -9.10
C GLY A 127 -9.95 -7.66 -8.18
N ASN A 128 -11.10 -8.33 -8.01
CA ASN A 128 -11.15 -9.65 -7.35
C ASN A 128 -10.16 -10.62 -8.01
N GLY A 129 -9.57 -11.50 -7.22
CA GLY A 129 -8.63 -12.50 -7.72
C GLY A 129 -7.63 -12.94 -6.67
N THR A 130 -6.76 -13.85 -7.07
CA THR A 130 -5.64 -14.32 -6.25
C THR A 130 -4.39 -13.57 -6.66
N TRP A 131 -3.79 -12.85 -5.72
CA TRP A 131 -2.68 -11.92 -5.95
C TRP A 131 -1.52 -12.24 -5.02
N GLY A 132 -0.31 -12.03 -5.52
CA GLY A 132 0.89 -11.97 -4.69
C GLY A 132 0.98 -10.61 -4.01
N LEU A 133 1.06 -10.59 -2.68
CA LEU A 133 1.27 -9.38 -1.89
C LEU A 133 2.57 -9.49 -1.09
N PHE A 134 3.33 -8.40 -1.04
CA PHE A 134 4.58 -8.37 -0.31
C PHE A 134 4.97 -6.95 0.10
N THR A 135 5.31 -6.76 1.35
CA THR A 135 5.76 -5.45 1.87
C THR A 135 7.28 -5.39 2.04
N GLY A 136 7.99 -6.51 1.95
CA GLY A 136 9.46 -6.54 2.10
C GLY A 136 9.92 -7.11 3.43
N THR A 137 11.20 -7.49 3.48
CA THR A 137 11.85 -8.10 4.65
C THR A 137 12.59 -7.10 5.54
N ASN A 138 12.78 -5.85 5.09
CA ASN A 138 13.80 -4.97 5.65
C ASN A 138 13.21 -3.73 6.34
N CYS A 139 13.12 -3.77 7.67
CA CYS A 139 12.84 -2.65 8.60
C CYS A 139 11.63 -1.75 8.28
N CYS A 140 10.92 -1.21 9.24
CA CYS A 140 10.76 -1.51 10.66
C CYS A 140 9.25 -1.63 10.95
N ILE A 141 8.44 -1.54 9.90
CA ILE A 141 6.99 -1.51 9.88
C ILE A 141 6.51 -2.42 8.75
N ASP A 142 5.42 -3.13 8.96
CA ASP A 142 4.79 -4.03 7.97
C ASP A 142 5.76 -5.07 7.37
N THR A 143 6.76 -5.57 8.10
CA THR A 143 7.67 -6.57 7.54
C THR A 143 6.96 -7.90 7.27
N MET A 144 7.24 -8.49 6.11
CA MET A 144 6.84 -9.85 5.74
C MET A 144 8.09 -10.70 5.52
N THR A 145 8.07 -11.95 5.97
CA THR A 145 9.21 -12.88 5.80
C THR A 145 9.40 -13.30 4.34
N ALA A 146 8.30 -13.38 3.57
CA ALA A 146 8.29 -13.69 2.16
C ALA A 146 7.00 -13.15 1.50
N PRO A 147 6.92 -13.06 0.17
CA PRO A 147 5.67 -12.80 -0.53
C PRO A 147 4.61 -13.86 -0.20
N GLY A 148 3.36 -13.43 0.00
CA GLY A 148 2.22 -14.32 0.25
C GLY A 148 1.21 -14.29 -0.90
N GLU A 149 0.41 -15.35 -1.00
CA GLU A 149 -0.71 -15.45 -1.93
C GLU A 149 -2.01 -15.12 -1.19
N PHE A 150 -2.76 -14.13 -1.68
CA PHE A 150 -3.97 -13.63 -1.02
C PHE A 150 -5.13 -13.56 -2.01
N THR A 151 -6.32 -13.93 -1.56
CA THR A 151 -7.53 -13.88 -2.38
C THR A 151 -8.39 -12.67 -2.01
N LEU A 152 -8.54 -11.75 -2.96
CA LEU A 152 -9.37 -10.56 -2.83
C LEU A 152 -10.76 -10.84 -3.42
N THR A 153 -11.80 -10.51 -2.64
CA THR A 153 -13.21 -10.71 -3.00
C THR A 153 -14.06 -9.49 -2.65
N GLY A 154 -15.31 -9.45 -3.13
CA GLY A 154 -16.26 -8.39 -2.80
C GLY A 154 -16.06 -7.06 -3.56
N ILE A 155 -15.05 -6.95 -4.41
CA ILE A 155 -14.83 -5.78 -5.26
C ILE A 155 -15.84 -5.84 -6.41
N THR A 156 -16.64 -4.79 -6.57
CA THR A 156 -17.73 -4.71 -7.55
C THR A 156 -17.47 -3.68 -8.63
N SER A 157 -16.67 -2.64 -8.34
CA SER A 157 -16.40 -1.56 -9.29
C SER A 157 -15.33 -1.88 -10.34
N ILE A 158 -14.62 -3.00 -10.20
CA ILE A 158 -13.52 -3.42 -11.07
C ILE A 158 -13.73 -4.89 -11.49
N PRO A 159 -13.61 -5.23 -12.79
CA PRO A 159 -13.68 -6.62 -13.24
C PRO A 159 -12.61 -7.51 -12.57
N GLY A 160 -12.96 -8.76 -12.27
CA GLY A 160 -12.02 -9.73 -11.71
C GLY A 160 -10.78 -9.93 -12.58
N GLY A 161 -9.62 -10.08 -11.96
CA GLY A 161 -8.32 -10.23 -12.62
C GLY A 161 -7.72 -8.94 -13.19
N THR A 162 -8.39 -7.79 -13.04
CA THR A 162 -7.84 -6.49 -13.48
C THR A 162 -6.74 -6.01 -12.53
N GLY A 163 -5.66 -5.45 -13.08
CA GLY A 163 -4.56 -4.87 -12.31
C GLY A 163 -3.35 -5.81 -12.17
N PRO A 164 -2.38 -5.48 -11.31
CA PRO A 164 -2.27 -4.23 -10.55
C PRO A 164 -1.94 -3.03 -11.46
N GLY A 165 -2.59 -1.89 -11.23
CA GLY A 165 -2.32 -0.64 -11.93
C GLY A 165 -2.55 0.58 -11.06
N THR A 166 -1.97 1.72 -11.42
CA THR A 166 -2.27 3.00 -10.76
C THR A 166 -3.65 3.48 -11.18
N ALA A 167 -4.40 4.13 -10.27
CA ALA A 167 -5.62 4.82 -10.66
C ALA A 167 -5.33 5.81 -11.82
N PRO A 168 -6.23 5.93 -12.82
CA PRO A 168 -6.09 6.96 -13.83
C PRO A 168 -5.99 8.31 -13.11
N THR A 169 -4.91 9.06 -13.32
CA THR A 169 -4.65 10.31 -12.57
C THR A 169 -5.60 11.45 -12.96
N GLY A 170 -6.67 11.17 -13.72
CA GLY A 170 -7.82 12.06 -13.86
C GLY A 170 -7.47 13.45 -14.40
N VAL A 171 -6.31 13.62 -15.05
CA VAL A 171 -6.04 14.79 -15.85
C VAL A 171 -6.38 14.42 -17.28
N PRO A 172 -7.58 14.76 -17.78
CA PRO A 172 -7.77 14.86 -19.22
C PRO A 172 -6.60 15.67 -19.76
N GLU A 173 -5.91 15.14 -20.76
CA GLU A 173 -4.88 15.89 -21.47
C GLU A 173 -5.43 17.30 -21.75
N PRO A 174 -4.72 18.38 -21.39
CA PRO A 174 -5.27 19.71 -21.52
C PRO A 174 -5.76 19.90 -22.95
N GLY A 175 -7.03 20.29 -23.11
CA GLY A 175 -7.62 20.64 -24.40
C GLY A 175 -6.81 21.69 -25.17
N SER A 176 -5.83 22.32 -24.52
CA SER A 176 -4.73 23.09 -25.11
C SER A 176 -4.07 22.43 -26.32
N LEU A 177 -3.87 21.10 -26.35
CA LEU A 177 -3.30 20.42 -27.53
C LEU A 177 -4.30 20.40 -28.70
N ALA A 178 -5.58 20.16 -28.43
CA ALA A 178 -6.63 20.23 -29.43
C ALA A 178 -6.81 21.68 -29.94
N LEU A 179 -6.78 22.68 -29.05
CA LEU A 179 -6.85 24.10 -29.39
C LEU A 179 -5.63 24.58 -30.16
N LEU A 180 -4.43 24.10 -29.83
CA LEU A 180 -3.21 24.36 -30.59
C LEU A 180 -3.31 23.75 -31.99
N GLY A 181 -3.79 22.51 -32.10
CA GLY A 181 -4.01 21.83 -33.38
C GLY A 181 -5.00 22.58 -34.28
N ILE A 182 -6.14 22.99 -33.73
CA ILE A 182 -7.15 23.80 -34.43
C ILE A 182 -6.58 25.18 -34.80
N GLY A 183 -5.84 25.81 -33.90
CA GLY A 183 -5.18 27.10 -34.14
C GLY A 183 -4.17 27.05 -35.29
N MET A 184 -3.34 26.01 -35.34
CA MET A 184 -2.37 25.81 -36.43
C MET A 184 -3.06 25.50 -37.76
N ALA A 185 -4.11 24.68 -37.76
CA ALA A 185 -4.90 24.40 -38.97
C ALA A 185 -5.56 25.69 -39.52
N GLY A 186 -6.13 26.51 -38.64
CA GLY A 186 -6.69 27.82 -38.99
C GLY A 186 -5.64 28.78 -39.56
N LEU A 187 -4.43 28.82 -38.97
CA LEU A 187 -3.33 29.65 -39.45
C LEU A 187 -2.78 29.17 -40.81
N ALA A 188 -2.66 27.87 -41.03
CA ALA A 188 -2.24 27.31 -42.32
C ALA A 188 -3.27 27.63 -43.42
N ALA A 189 -4.56 27.51 -43.12
CA ALA A 189 -5.64 27.84 -44.04
C ALA A 189 -5.66 29.34 -44.41
N SER A 190 -5.41 30.23 -43.45
CA SER A 190 -5.37 31.67 -43.71
C SER A 190 -4.17 32.07 -44.59
N ARG A 191 -3.00 31.47 -44.38
CA ARG A 191 -1.80 31.70 -45.22
C ARG A 191 -2.01 31.25 -46.66
N ARG A 192 -2.68 30.11 -46.88
CA ARG A 192 -2.98 29.61 -48.24
C ARG A 192 -3.93 30.53 -49.02
N ARG A 193 -4.93 31.11 -48.35
CA ARG A 193 -5.85 32.08 -49.00
C ARG A 193 -5.17 33.38 -49.39
N LYS A 194 -4.12 33.79 -48.67
CA LYS A 194 -3.36 35.01 -48.95
C LYS A 194 -2.31 34.85 -50.05
N ALA A 195 -1.85 33.62 -50.30
CA ALA A 195 -0.90 33.30 -51.38
C ALA A 195 -1.59 33.01 -52.72
N ALA A 196 -2.89 32.70 -52.72
CA ALA A 196 -3.70 32.47 -53.91
C ALA A 196 -4.38 33.74 -54.45
N LYS A 197 -4.04 34.91 -53.91
CA LYS A 197 -4.56 36.23 -54.28
C LYS A 197 -3.38 37.11 -54.64
#